data_AF-A0A068SRH8-F1
#
_entry.id   AF-A0A068SRH8-F1
#
_cell.length_a   1.000
_cell.length_b   1.000
_cell.length_c   1.000
_cell.angle_alpha   90.00
_cell.angle_beta   90.00
_cell.angle_gamma   90.00
#
_symmetry.space_group_name_H-M   'P 1'
#
loop_
_entity.id
_entity.type
_entity.pdbx_description
1 polymer ?
#
loop_
_entity_poly.entity_id
_entity_poly.type
_entity_poly.pdbx_seq_one_letter_code
_entity_poly.pdbx_strand_id
1 'polypeptide(L)'
;MKAPVVRRVAGPAAGFFVAAVAYFCFWPVPVEPVSWVAQVPPGYVGAHAPNHLLSGLRRIDIGTEHGPEHMAIGPDGKLYAAMTSGNLVRMNLDGAKQEVFANTGGRVLGFAFDAGGRMVVADAMKGLLAIDSEGGVSLLTDRVSTNDPIVYANSVATGPDGTIYFTESSTRFAPADWGGTYEASVLDIIEQSATGRVLAFDPASRQARIVAHGLSFANGIALSSDGLNLFVNETGRYRIWTIDARANDIDVQSGSPQARILLDNLPGYPDNLLRGRDGRIWVGLFRPRNPAADSLAQRPFFRKILLRLPRSFLPTGKPYGHVFAIDEKGNVVRDLQDPDGTYPGTTGATETADRLYIHSLSAPAIGWVPR
;
A
#
# COMPACT_ATOMS: atom_id res chain seq x y z
N MET A 1 8.92 -8.45 -70.04
CA MET A 1 8.52 -9.29 -68.87
C MET A 1 9.32 -8.86 -67.66
N LYS A 2 8.69 -8.21 -66.67
CA LYS A 2 9.30 -7.89 -65.36
C LYS A 2 8.49 -8.61 -64.28
N ALA A 3 9.16 -9.47 -63.52
CA ALA A 3 8.65 -10.18 -62.33
C ALA A 3 9.81 -10.28 -61.32
N PRO A 4 9.55 -10.42 -60.01
CA PRO A 4 9.31 -9.28 -59.13
C PRO A 4 10.36 -9.17 -58.02
N VAL A 5 10.72 -7.93 -57.68
CA VAL A 5 11.53 -7.58 -56.50
C VAL A 5 10.63 -7.63 -55.25
N VAL A 6 10.22 -8.83 -54.82
CA VAL A 6 9.41 -9.01 -53.58
C VAL A 6 10.01 -10.06 -52.63
N ARG A 7 11.03 -10.83 -53.04
CA ARG A 7 11.56 -11.95 -52.24
C ARG A 7 12.69 -11.65 -51.25
N ARG A 8 13.29 -10.45 -51.25
CA ARG A 8 14.48 -10.15 -50.42
C ARG A 8 14.21 -9.46 -49.07
N VAL A 9 12.99 -8.99 -48.81
CA VAL A 9 12.63 -8.32 -47.54
C VAL A 9 11.85 -9.23 -46.58
N ALA A 10 11.24 -10.31 -47.08
CA ALA A 10 10.39 -11.20 -46.28
C ALA A 10 11.14 -12.07 -45.26
N GLY A 11 12.38 -12.50 -45.56
CA GLY A 11 13.18 -13.35 -44.67
C GLY A 11 13.58 -12.67 -43.34
N PRO A 12 14.17 -11.46 -43.38
CA PRO A 12 14.51 -10.71 -42.16
C PRO A 12 13.29 -10.32 -41.33
N ALA A 13 12.18 -9.93 -41.97
CA ALA A 13 10.94 -9.57 -41.28
C ALA A 13 10.30 -10.77 -40.57
N ALA A 14 10.30 -11.95 -41.19
CA ALA A 14 9.84 -13.18 -40.56
C ALA A 14 10.73 -13.61 -39.38
N GLY A 15 12.05 -13.48 -39.53
CA GLY A 15 13.00 -13.74 -38.43
C GLY A 15 12.78 -12.82 -37.23
N PHE A 16 12.59 -11.52 -37.46
CA PHE A 16 12.27 -10.57 -36.40
C PHE A 16 10.93 -10.88 -35.71
N PHE A 17 9.90 -11.24 -36.48
CA PHE A 17 8.61 -11.62 -35.92
C PHE A 17 8.71 -12.87 -35.03
N VAL A 18 9.42 -13.91 -35.49
CA VAL A 18 9.64 -15.12 -34.69
C VAL A 18 10.43 -14.81 -33.42
N ALA A 19 11.47 -13.98 -33.51
CA ALA A 19 12.24 -13.55 -32.34
C ALA A 19 11.38 -12.76 -31.33
N ALA A 20 10.52 -11.86 -31.81
CA ALA A 20 9.60 -11.10 -30.97
C ALA A 20 8.58 -12.01 -30.26
N VAL A 21 7.96 -12.96 -30.99
CA VAL A 21 7.05 -13.94 -30.40
C VAL A 21 7.78 -14.80 -29.36
N ALA A 22 8.99 -15.26 -29.67
CA ALA A 22 9.79 -16.05 -28.73
C ALA A 22 10.13 -15.24 -27.47
N TYR A 23 10.49 -13.96 -27.61
CA TYR A 23 10.72 -13.07 -26.48
C TYR A 23 9.47 -12.95 -25.60
N PHE A 24 8.31 -12.61 -26.17
CA PHE A 24 7.08 -12.41 -25.40
C PHE A 24 6.58 -13.70 -24.73
N CYS A 25 6.78 -14.86 -25.34
CA CYS A 25 6.33 -16.13 -24.78
C CYS A 25 7.30 -16.71 -23.74
N PHE A 26 8.61 -16.56 -23.94
CA PHE A 26 9.61 -17.38 -23.24
C PHE A 26 10.70 -16.60 -22.50
N TRP A 27 10.85 -15.29 -22.71
CA TRP A 27 11.85 -14.53 -21.95
C TRP A 27 11.53 -14.57 -20.45
N PRO A 28 12.49 -14.89 -19.56
CA PRO A 28 12.21 -14.99 -18.13
C PRO A 28 11.60 -13.70 -17.56
N VAL A 29 10.70 -13.85 -16.60
CA VAL A 29 10.13 -12.77 -15.79
C VAL A 29 10.28 -13.15 -14.31
N PRO A 30 10.33 -12.19 -13.38
CA PRO A 30 10.62 -12.48 -11.99
C PRO A 30 9.44 -13.09 -11.21
N VAL A 31 8.26 -13.15 -11.84
CA VAL A 31 7.03 -13.66 -11.22
C VAL A 31 6.65 -15.05 -11.72
N GLU A 32 5.99 -15.79 -10.84
CA GLU A 32 5.32 -17.06 -11.11
C GLU A 32 3.82 -16.90 -10.79
N PRO A 33 3.01 -16.33 -11.71
CA PRO A 33 1.67 -15.90 -11.38
C PRO A 33 0.75 -17.06 -10.97
N VAL A 34 0.10 -16.93 -9.83
CA VAL A 34 -0.88 -17.88 -9.28
C VAL A 34 -2.28 -17.49 -9.73
N SER A 35 -3.04 -18.45 -10.25
CA SER A 35 -4.42 -18.24 -10.68
C SER A 35 -5.32 -17.87 -9.51
N TRP A 36 -6.18 -16.88 -9.68
CA TRP A 36 -7.17 -16.50 -8.68
C TRP A 36 -8.47 -16.02 -9.34
N VAL A 37 -9.55 -15.97 -8.58
CA VAL A 37 -10.87 -15.52 -9.07
C VAL A 37 -11.10 -14.08 -8.64
N ALA A 38 -10.91 -13.14 -9.57
CA ALA A 38 -11.31 -11.75 -9.37
C ALA A 38 -12.84 -11.66 -9.41
N GLN A 39 -13.43 -11.12 -8.35
CA GLN A 39 -14.86 -10.82 -8.32
C GLN A 39 -15.19 -9.72 -9.33
N VAL A 40 -16.39 -9.71 -9.91
CA VAL A 40 -16.79 -8.61 -10.79
C VAL A 40 -16.95 -7.34 -9.93
N PRO A 41 -16.25 -6.24 -10.25
CA PRO A 41 -16.38 -5.02 -9.46
C PRO A 41 -17.83 -4.50 -9.52
N PRO A 42 -18.42 -4.07 -8.39
CA PRO A 42 -19.78 -3.54 -8.38
C PRO A 42 -19.88 -2.18 -9.11
N GLY A 43 -18.73 -1.57 -9.44
CA GLY A 43 -18.64 -0.19 -9.89
C GLY A 43 -18.78 0.80 -8.74
N TYR A 44 -18.78 2.08 -9.09
CA TYR A 44 -19.04 3.16 -8.13
C TYR A 44 -20.56 3.29 -7.92
N VAL A 45 -21.08 2.59 -6.91
CA VAL A 45 -22.51 2.53 -6.57
C VAL A 45 -22.71 2.52 -5.04
N GLY A 46 -23.94 2.74 -4.59
CA GLY A 46 -24.29 2.69 -3.16
C GLY A 46 -23.47 3.70 -2.36
N ALA A 47 -22.79 3.23 -1.30
CA ALA A 47 -21.93 4.09 -0.48
C ALA A 47 -20.72 4.68 -1.24
N HIS A 48 -20.33 4.07 -2.36
CA HIS A 48 -19.26 4.53 -3.23
C HIS A 48 -19.78 5.23 -4.49
N ALA A 49 -21.02 5.72 -4.51
CA ALA A 49 -21.56 6.45 -5.65
C ALA A 49 -20.65 7.67 -6.01
N PRO A 50 -20.43 7.97 -7.31
CA PRO A 50 -19.52 9.03 -7.73
C PRO A 50 -19.86 10.38 -7.08
N ASN A 51 -18.83 11.04 -6.56
CA ASN A 51 -18.93 12.40 -6.01
C ASN A 51 -17.63 13.18 -6.27
N HIS A 52 -17.62 14.46 -5.90
CA HIS A 52 -16.47 15.38 -6.10
C HIS A 52 -15.98 15.97 -4.77
N LEU A 53 -16.19 15.27 -3.66
CA LEU A 53 -15.90 15.81 -2.32
C LEU A 53 -14.39 15.91 -2.00
N LEU A 54 -13.52 15.25 -2.77
CA LEU A 54 -12.07 15.48 -2.75
C LEU A 54 -11.58 16.45 -3.84
N SER A 55 -12.44 16.86 -4.76
CA SER A 55 -12.02 17.82 -5.80
C SER A 55 -11.71 19.18 -5.15
N GLY A 56 -10.68 19.86 -5.65
CA GLY A 56 -10.32 21.20 -5.16
C GLY A 56 -9.63 21.22 -3.79
N LEU A 57 -8.85 20.19 -3.46
CA LEU A 57 -8.02 20.16 -2.25
C LEU A 57 -7.22 21.46 -2.08
N ARG A 58 -7.23 21.99 -0.86
CA ARG A 58 -6.26 22.99 -0.44
C ARG A 58 -4.89 22.34 -0.34
N ARG A 59 -3.84 23.13 -0.53
CA ARG A 59 -2.46 22.62 -0.60
C ARG A 59 -1.59 23.26 0.46
N ILE A 60 -0.78 22.43 1.11
CA ILE A 60 0.40 22.84 1.86
C ILE A 60 1.60 22.52 0.98
N ASP A 61 2.37 23.55 0.64
CA ASP A 61 3.63 23.41 -0.07
C ASP A 61 4.64 22.66 0.81
N ILE A 62 5.38 21.73 0.23
CA ILE A 62 6.42 20.92 0.89
C ILE A 62 7.79 21.09 0.22
N GLY A 63 7.95 22.13 -0.59
CA GLY A 63 9.20 22.47 -1.26
C GLY A 63 9.61 21.41 -2.28
N THR A 64 10.78 20.80 -2.08
CA THR A 64 11.32 19.77 -2.98
C THR A 64 10.87 18.35 -2.62
N GLU A 65 10.15 18.18 -1.51
CA GLU A 65 9.60 16.89 -1.13
C GLU A 65 8.40 16.50 -2.00
N HIS A 66 8.08 15.21 -2.01
CA HIS A 66 6.92 14.67 -2.71
C HIS A 66 6.50 13.33 -2.11
N GLY A 67 5.26 12.95 -2.39
CA GLY A 67 4.67 11.72 -1.88
C GLY A 67 4.61 11.68 -0.36
N PRO A 68 3.80 12.55 0.29
CA PRO A 68 3.47 12.44 1.70
C PRO A 68 2.64 11.17 1.94
N GLU A 69 3.33 10.04 2.01
CA GLU A 69 2.77 8.69 1.93
C GLU A 69 1.93 8.32 3.14
N HIS A 70 2.39 8.72 4.31
CA HIS A 70 1.69 8.55 5.57
C HIS A 70 1.83 9.82 6.38
N MET A 71 0.76 10.22 7.06
CA MET A 71 0.77 11.35 7.98
C MET A 71 0.09 10.98 9.29
N ALA A 72 0.60 11.54 10.39
CA ALA A 72 -0.05 11.42 11.70
C ALA A 72 0.24 12.66 12.55
N ILE A 73 -0.60 12.88 13.56
CA ILE A 73 -0.36 13.92 14.55
C ILE A 73 0.48 13.32 15.67
N GLY A 74 1.61 13.95 15.96
CA GLY A 74 2.50 13.55 17.05
C GLY A 74 1.98 13.97 18.42
N PRO A 75 2.60 13.45 19.49
CA PRO A 75 2.25 13.79 20.87
C PRO A 75 2.48 15.29 21.20
N ASP A 76 3.32 15.97 20.41
CA ASP A 76 3.55 17.42 20.49
C ASP A 76 2.49 18.25 19.74
N GLY A 77 1.47 17.61 19.16
CA GLY A 77 0.40 18.25 18.40
C GLY A 77 0.79 18.69 16.98
N LYS A 78 1.99 18.33 16.52
CA LYS A 78 2.46 18.65 15.17
C LYS A 78 2.05 17.57 14.16
N LEU A 79 1.97 17.96 12.89
CA LEU A 79 1.80 17.05 11.77
C LEU A 79 3.17 16.47 11.38
N TYR A 80 3.23 15.15 11.26
CA TYR A 80 4.38 14.43 10.72
C TYR A 80 3.98 13.81 9.38
N ALA A 81 4.88 13.85 8.41
CA ALA A 81 4.68 13.30 7.07
C ALA A 81 5.90 12.50 6.63
N ALA A 82 5.69 11.25 6.22
CA ALA A 82 6.71 10.40 5.62
C ALA A 82 6.79 10.66 4.11
N MET A 83 7.96 11.07 3.63
CA MET A 83 8.15 11.46 2.23
C MET A 83 8.85 10.38 1.40
N THR A 84 8.55 10.36 0.10
CA THR A 84 9.59 10.49 -0.95
C THR A 84 11.00 9.96 -0.61
N SER A 85 11.78 10.94 -0.19
CA SER A 85 13.22 10.94 0.07
C SER A 85 13.67 10.13 1.28
N GLY A 86 12.74 9.56 2.05
CA GLY A 86 13.02 8.97 3.36
C GLY A 86 13.02 9.99 4.51
N ASN A 87 12.80 11.28 4.22
CA ASN A 87 12.59 12.29 5.24
C ASN A 87 11.24 12.11 5.94
N LEU A 88 11.25 12.25 7.26
CA LEU A 88 10.09 12.47 8.09
C LEU A 88 10.04 13.98 8.37
N VAL A 89 9.10 14.67 7.73
CA VAL A 89 8.95 16.13 7.88
C VAL A 89 7.94 16.40 8.99
N ARG A 90 8.32 17.27 9.94
CA ARG A 90 7.48 17.72 11.04
C ARG A 90 7.09 19.18 10.82
N MET A 91 5.83 19.52 11.07
CA MET A 91 5.30 20.87 10.83
C MET A 91 4.10 21.19 11.73
N ASN A 92 3.75 22.47 11.83
CA ASN A 92 2.45 22.88 12.37
C ASN A 92 1.30 22.34 11.49
N LEU A 93 0.10 22.25 12.04
CA LEU A 93 -1.09 21.78 11.28
C LEU A 93 -1.40 22.63 10.04
N ASP A 94 -1.02 23.91 10.03
CA ASP A 94 -1.16 24.80 8.87
C ASP A 94 -0.07 24.63 7.81
N GLY A 95 0.94 23.79 8.07
CA GLY A 95 2.11 23.60 7.22
C GLY A 95 3.25 24.57 7.52
N ALA A 96 3.13 25.47 8.50
CA ALA A 96 4.21 26.34 8.89
C ALA A 96 5.30 25.60 9.70
N LYS A 97 6.49 26.21 9.80
CA LYS A 97 7.64 25.70 10.58
C LYS A 97 8.03 24.25 10.20
N GLN A 98 8.11 23.98 8.90
CA GLN A 98 8.56 22.68 8.42
C GLN A 98 10.03 22.45 8.76
N GLU A 99 10.33 21.25 9.24
CA GLU A 99 11.69 20.79 9.51
C GLU A 99 11.80 19.29 9.20
N VAL A 100 12.97 18.85 8.78
CA VAL A 100 13.27 17.42 8.73
C VAL A 100 13.50 16.94 10.15
N PHE A 101 12.57 16.14 10.66
CA PHE A 101 12.65 15.57 12.00
C PHE A 101 13.62 14.40 12.06
N ALA A 102 13.57 13.52 11.05
CA ALA A 102 14.48 12.39 10.91
C ALA A 102 14.59 11.98 9.45
N ASN A 103 15.64 11.22 9.12
CA ASN A 103 15.76 10.52 7.85
C ASN A 103 16.22 9.09 8.15
N THR A 104 15.44 8.10 7.72
CA THR A 104 15.78 6.70 8.00
C THR A 104 16.85 6.16 7.06
N GLY A 105 17.15 6.85 5.96
CA GLY A 105 17.98 6.38 4.85
C GLY A 105 17.31 5.25 4.05
N GLY A 106 16.01 5.05 4.21
CA GLY A 106 15.19 4.06 3.52
C GLY A 106 13.92 4.71 2.97
N ARG A 107 12.78 3.99 3.06
CA ARG A 107 11.47 4.52 2.65
C ARG A 107 10.40 4.13 3.67
N VAL A 108 10.00 5.10 4.50
CA VAL A 108 8.89 4.92 5.44
C VAL A 108 7.56 4.95 4.69
N LEU A 109 6.76 3.91 4.88
CA LEU A 109 5.42 3.77 4.29
C LEU A 109 4.31 3.92 5.33
N GLY A 110 4.60 3.66 6.60
CA GLY A 110 3.65 3.84 7.69
C GLY A 110 4.35 4.00 9.03
N PHE A 111 3.73 4.75 9.93
CA PHE A 111 4.26 4.96 11.27
C PHE A 111 3.15 5.22 12.28
N ALA A 112 3.47 4.99 13.55
CA ALA A 112 2.62 5.32 14.69
C ALA A 112 3.49 5.83 15.84
N PHE A 113 2.89 6.56 16.78
CA PHE A 113 3.55 6.92 18.03
C PHE A 113 3.18 5.92 19.12
N ASP A 114 4.17 5.36 19.80
CA ASP A 114 3.94 4.49 20.96
C ASP A 114 3.50 5.31 22.19
N ALA A 115 3.10 4.63 23.27
CA ALA A 115 2.65 5.28 24.50
C ALA A 115 3.72 6.17 25.16
N GLY A 116 5.00 5.95 24.84
CA GLY A 116 6.12 6.77 25.29
C GLY A 116 6.39 7.98 24.39
N GLY A 117 5.62 8.16 23.31
CA GLY A 117 5.78 9.25 22.35
C GLY A 117 6.90 9.02 21.33
N ARG A 118 7.50 7.82 21.30
CA ARG A 118 8.50 7.46 20.30
C ARG A 118 7.81 7.05 19.01
N MET A 119 8.33 7.46 17.87
CA MET A 119 7.78 7.09 16.57
C MET A 119 8.28 5.71 16.18
N VAL A 120 7.36 4.78 15.93
CA VAL A 120 7.63 3.46 15.39
C VAL A 120 7.30 3.48 13.91
N VAL A 121 8.26 3.11 13.06
CA VAL A 121 8.15 3.21 11.60
C VAL A 121 8.33 1.86 10.93
N ALA A 122 7.51 1.58 9.93
CA ALA A 122 7.76 0.53 8.95
C ALA A 122 8.52 1.15 7.78
N ASP A 123 9.78 0.75 7.63
CA ASP A 123 10.64 1.15 6.52
C ASP A 123 10.76 0.00 5.52
N ALA A 124 10.32 0.25 4.30
CA ALA A 124 10.28 -0.72 3.22
C ALA A 124 11.65 -1.29 2.81
N MET A 125 12.74 -0.66 3.25
CA MET A 125 14.13 -1.07 2.96
C MET A 125 14.84 -1.64 4.19
N LYS A 126 14.36 -1.35 5.41
CA LYS A 126 15.12 -1.59 6.65
C LYS A 126 14.37 -2.40 7.70
N GLY A 127 13.08 -2.67 7.50
CA GLY A 127 12.23 -3.35 8.48
C GLY A 127 11.58 -2.39 9.47
N LEU A 128 11.43 -2.81 10.71
CA LEU A 128 10.78 -2.04 11.77
C LEU A 128 11.82 -1.23 12.54
N LEU A 129 11.67 0.10 12.56
CA LEU A 129 12.56 1.02 13.26
C LEU A 129 11.81 1.81 14.34
N ALA A 130 12.57 2.42 15.24
CA ALA A 130 12.07 3.40 16.19
C ALA A 130 12.88 4.70 16.07
N ILE A 131 12.20 5.83 16.21
CA ILE A 131 12.77 7.18 16.16
C ILE A 131 12.41 7.89 17.47
N ASP A 132 13.43 8.30 18.23
CA ASP A 132 13.28 9.03 19.49
C ASP A 132 12.86 10.50 19.28
N SER A 133 12.64 11.24 20.37
CA SER A 133 12.21 12.65 20.35
C SER A 133 13.21 13.61 19.72
N GLU A 134 14.48 13.20 19.64
CA GLU A 134 15.59 13.96 19.07
C GLU A 134 15.83 13.60 17.58
N GLY A 135 15.06 12.66 17.02
CA GLY A 135 15.19 12.20 15.64
C GLY A 135 16.19 11.05 15.45
N GLY A 136 16.69 10.46 16.54
CA GLY A 136 17.61 9.33 16.54
C GLY A 136 16.94 8.04 16.09
N VAL A 137 17.45 7.42 15.03
CA VAL A 137 16.88 6.22 14.40
C VAL A 137 17.57 4.94 14.92
N SER A 138 16.79 3.95 15.33
CA SER A 138 17.27 2.65 15.80
C SER A 138 16.47 1.48 15.21
N LEU A 139 17.15 0.37 14.92
CA LEU A 139 16.49 -0.85 14.43
C LEU A 139 15.80 -1.58 15.59
N LEU A 140 14.50 -1.85 15.43
CA LEU A 140 13.77 -2.75 16.32
C LEU A 140 13.95 -4.20 15.85
N THR A 141 13.60 -4.47 14.58
CA THR A 141 13.84 -5.76 13.92
C THR A 141 13.81 -5.66 12.39
N ASP A 142 14.61 -6.48 11.72
CA ASP A 142 14.66 -6.69 10.27
C ASP A 142 14.31 -8.15 9.89
N ARG A 143 13.90 -8.98 10.85
CA ARG A 143 13.64 -10.41 10.65
C ARG A 143 12.65 -10.97 11.67
N VAL A 144 11.94 -12.03 11.28
CA VAL A 144 11.12 -12.85 12.20
C VAL A 144 12.01 -13.90 12.88
N SER A 145 12.90 -14.52 12.12
CA SER A 145 13.89 -15.47 12.62
C SER A 145 15.18 -15.38 11.80
N THR A 146 16.22 -16.15 12.16
CA THR A 146 17.53 -16.12 11.46
C THR A 146 17.42 -16.29 9.94
N ASN A 147 16.49 -17.11 9.46
CA ASN A 147 16.33 -17.45 8.04
C ASN A 147 15.06 -16.83 7.42
N ASP A 148 14.45 -15.87 8.11
CA ASP A 148 13.19 -15.26 7.71
C ASP A 148 13.28 -13.73 7.85
N PRO A 149 13.95 -13.07 6.87
CA PRO A 149 14.09 -11.62 6.85
C PRO A 149 12.74 -10.94 6.56
N ILE A 150 12.59 -9.72 7.07
CA ILE A 150 11.50 -8.82 6.73
C ILE A 150 12.00 -7.93 5.60
N VAL A 151 11.46 -8.14 4.40
CA VAL A 151 12.00 -7.51 3.17
C VAL A 151 11.13 -6.36 2.66
N TYR A 152 9.90 -6.22 3.15
CA TYR A 152 8.99 -5.17 2.72
C TYR A 152 8.00 -4.74 3.83
N ALA A 153 8.52 -4.18 4.93
CA ALA A 153 7.69 -3.60 5.98
C ALA A 153 6.89 -2.40 5.45
N ASN A 154 5.59 -2.32 5.77
CA ASN A 154 4.70 -1.33 5.16
C ASN A 154 3.98 -0.43 6.17
N SER A 155 3.04 -0.96 6.96
CA SER A 155 2.23 -0.15 7.89
C SER A 155 2.37 -0.64 9.34
N VAL A 156 2.14 0.25 10.31
CA VAL A 156 2.31 -0.02 11.75
C VAL A 156 1.05 0.37 12.54
N ALA A 157 0.72 -0.41 13.57
CA ALA A 157 -0.22 -0.07 14.62
C ALA A 157 0.34 -0.49 15.99
N THR A 158 0.17 0.34 17.01
CA THR A 158 0.64 0.06 18.39
C THR A 158 -0.51 -0.41 19.27
N GLY A 159 -0.31 -1.52 19.97
CA GLY A 159 -1.22 -2.10 20.95
C GLY A 159 -1.19 -1.40 22.31
N PRO A 160 -2.27 -1.52 23.10
CA PRO A 160 -2.34 -0.94 24.45
C PRO A 160 -1.36 -1.57 25.45
N ASP A 161 -0.89 -2.79 25.17
CA ASP A 161 0.14 -3.51 25.92
C ASP A 161 1.56 -3.18 25.46
N GLY A 162 1.72 -2.30 24.47
CA GLY A 162 3.00 -1.95 23.85
C GLY A 162 3.41 -2.88 22.70
N THR A 163 2.65 -3.94 22.38
CA THR A 163 2.90 -4.78 21.22
C THR A 163 2.83 -3.94 19.95
N ILE A 164 3.80 -4.07 19.05
CA ILE A 164 3.81 -3.37 17.77
C ILE A 164 3.35 -4.34 16.69
N TYR A 165 2.20 -4.06 16.08
CA TYR A 165 1.70 -4.80 14.94
C TYR A 165 2.11 -4.10 13.65
N PHE A 166 2.55 -4.86 12.65
CA PHE A 166 2.93 -4.28 11.38
C PHE A 166 2.72 -5.26 10.24
N THR A 167 2.57 -4.74 9.04
CA THR A 167 2.46 -5.55 7.82
C THR A 167 3.80 -5.67 7.13
N GLU A 168 4.02 -6.84 6.55
CA GLU A 168 5.01 -7.03 5.51
C GLU A 168 4.26 -7.36 4.21
N SER A 169 4.40 -6.50 3.21
CA SER A 169 3.62 -6.62 1.99
C SER A 169 3.98 -7.84 1.16
N SER A 170 5.26 -8.20 1.14
CA SER A 170 5.79 -9.32 0.37
C SER A 170 6.99 -9.93 1.08
N THR A 171 7.12 -11.25 1.06
CA THR A 171 8.38 -11.94 1.39
C THR A 171 9.24 -12.21 0.15
N ARG A 172 8.77 -11.81 -1.04
CA ARG A 172 9.41 -12.14 -2.33
C ARG A 172 10.02 -10.95 -3.05
N PHE A 173 9.33 -9.81 -3.03
CA PHE A 173 9.74 -8.64 -3.80
C PHE A 173 10.20 -7.52 -2.88
N ALA A 174 11.49 -7.55 -2.52
CA ALA A 174 12.13 -6.48 -1.76
C ALA A 174 12.25 -5.20 -2.62
N PRO A 175 11.73 -4.04 -2.18
CA PRO A 175 11.80 -2.79 -2.96
C PRO A 175 13.20 -2.37 -3.38
N ALA A 176 14.21 -2.65 -2.56
CA ALA A 176 15.62 -2.39 -2.83
C ALA A 176 16.13 -3.10 -4.10
N ASP A 177 15.58 -4.28 -4.41
CA ASP A 177 16.00 -5.11 -5.54
C ASP A 177 15.16 -4.88 -6.80
N TRP A 178 13.96 -4.32 -6.66
CA TRP A 178 12.97 -4.23 -7.73
C TRP A 178 12.69 -2.81 -8.23
N GLY A 179 13.54 -1.85 -7.87
CA GLY A 179 13.50 -0.49 -8.42
C GLY A 179 12.60 0.49 -7.67
N GLY A 180 12.09 0.11 -6.50
CA GLY A 180 11.23 0.95 -5.66
C GLY A 180 10.01 0.21 -5.12
N THR A 181 9.29 0.91 -4.23
CA THR A 181 8.11 0.37 -3.56
C THR A 181 6.98 0.10 -4.56
N TYR A 182 6.74 1.01 -5.50
CA TYR A 182 5.71 0.86 -6.53
C TYR A 182 5.99 -0.31 -7.47
N GLU A 183 7.20 -0.46 -7.96
CA GLU A 183 7.59 -1.55 -8.85
C GLU A 183 7.46 -2.91 -8.17
N ALA A 184 7.96 -3.02 -6.93
CA ALA A 184 7.83 -4.24 -6.14
C ALA A 184 6.36 -4.61 -5.87
N SER A 185 5.51 -3.62 -5.59
CA SER A 185 4.07 -3.87 -5.35
C SER A 185 3.35 -4.38 -6.60
N VAL A 186 3.68 -3.83 -7.77
CA VAL A 186 3.16 -4.31 -9.06
C VAL A 186 3.52 -5.78 -9.29
N LEU A 187 4.74 -6.20 -8.96
CA LEU A 187 5.17 -7.59 -9.11
C LEU A 187 4.39 -8.53 -8.18
N ASP A 188 4.24 -8.19 -6.89
CA ASP A 188 3.48 -9.02 -5.94
C ASP A 188 2.00 -9.14 -6.34
N ILE A 189 1.38 -8.00 -6.67
CA ILE A 189 -0.05 -7.95 -7.03
C ILE A 189 -0.31 -8.68 -8.35
N ILE A 190 0.61 -8.63 -9.32
CA ILE A 190 0.47 -9.42 -10.55
C ILE A 190 0.69 -10.90 -10.27
N GLU A 191 1.60 -11.24 -9.36
CA GLU A 191 1.94 -12.62 -9.06
C GLU A 191 0.82 -13.34 -8.32
N GLN A 192 0.20 -12.72 -7.30
CA GLN A 192 -0.88 -13.33 -6.51
C GLN A 192 -0.46 -14.58 -5.71
N SER A 193 0.83 -14.77 -5.45
CA SER A 193 1.32 -15.82 -4.54
C SER A 193 0.90 -15.59 -3.08
N ALA A 194 0.38 -14.40 -2.75
CA ALA A 194 -0.20 -14.05 -1.46
C ALA A 194 0.76 -14.26 -0.28
N THR A 195 2.00 -13.81 -0.44
CA THR A 195 3.07 -13.99 0.55
C THR A 195 3.10 -12.95 1.67
N GLY A 196 2.23 -11.94 1.62
CA GLY A 196 2.16 -10.89 2.63
C GLY A 196 1.73 -11.41 4.00
N ARG A 197 2.22 -10.73 5.04
CA ARG A 197 2.09 -11.13 6.45
C ARG A 197 1.64 -9.98 7.34
N VAL A 198 1.02 -10.34 8.45
CA VAL A 198 0.85 -9.50 9.64
C VAL A 198 1.79 -10.04 10.69
N LEU A 199 2.63 -9.16 11.22
CA LEU A 199 3.65 -9.48 12.21
C LEU A 199 3.35 -8.71 13.51
N ALA A 200 3.77 -9.28 14.64
CA ALA A 200 3.74 -8.64 15.94
C ALA A 200 5.15 -8.65 16.53
N PHE A 201 5.64 -7.48 16.96
CA PHE A 201 6.89 -7.31 17.66
C PHE A 201 6.63 -6.98 19.12
N ASP A 202 7.23 -7.76 20.01
CA ASP A 202 7.21 -7.51 21.45
C ASP A 202 8.47 -6.72 21.86
N PRO A 203 8.34 -5.47 22.34
CA PRO A 203 9.47 -4.66 22.78
C PRO A 203 10.24 -5.26 23.97
N ALA A 204 9.60 -6.09 24.81
CA ALA A 204 10.23 -6.67 25.99
C ALA A 204 11.20 -7.80 25.62
N SER A 205 10.76 -8.75 24.79
CA SER A 205 11.61 -9.84 24.29
C SER A 205 12.46 -9.45 23.08
N ARG A 206 12.12 -8.35 22.41
CA ARG A 206 12.68 -7.93 21.11
C ARG A 206 12.52 -8.97 20.01
N GLN A 207 11.42 -9.71 20.03
CA GLN A 207 11.12 -10.74 19.03
C GLN A 207 9.90 -10.36 18.21
N ALA A 208 9.96 -10.68 16.91
CA ALA A 208 8.81 -10.65 16.03
C ALA A 208 8.23 -12.06 15.86
N ARG A 209 6.91 -12.15 15.74
CA ARG A 209 6.17 -13.37 15.42
C ARG A 209 5.17 -13.12 14.30
N ILE A 210 4.78 -14.17 13.60
CA ILE A 210 3.72 -14.11 12.61
C ILE A 210 2.37 -14.16 13.33
N VAL A 211 1.51 -13.17 13.07
CA VAL A 211 0.11 -13.18 13.51
C VAL A 211 -0.73 -13.93 12.47
N ALA A 212 -0.59 -13.53 11.21
CA ALA A 212 -1.28 -14.12 10.07
C ALA A 212 -0.42 -14.00 8.81
N HIS A 213 -0.62 -14.89 7.86
CA HIS A 213 0.00 -14.87 6.54
C HIS A 213 -1.00 -15.27 5.45
N GLY A 214 -0.58 -15.23 4.19
CA GLY A 214 -1.46 -15.59 3.07
C GLY A 214 -2.16 -14.38 2.45
N LEU A 215 -1.66 -13.16 2.62
CA LEU A 215 -2.28 -11.94 2.08
C LEU A 215 -1.62 -11.54 0.75
N SER A 216 -2.40 -11.28 -0.30
CA SER A 216 -1.88 -10.65 -1.53
C SER A 216 -1.63 -9.17 -1.31
N PHE A 217 -0.36 -8.84 -1.04
CA PHE A 217 0.11 -7.51 -0.69
C PHE A 217 -0.59 -6.94 0.55
N ALA A 218 -0.14 -7.40 1.74
CA ALA A 218 -0.59 -6.87 3.03
C ALA A 218 -0.14 -5.42 3.19
N ASN A 219 -1.07 -4.49 3.35
CA ASN A 219 -0.79 -3.06 3.24
C ASN A 219 -1.13 -2.32 4.55
N GLY A 220 -2.08 -1.38 4.55
CA GLY A 220 -2.50 -0.67 5.75
C GLY A 220 -2.96 -1.60 6.88
N ILE A 221 -2.64 -1.22 8.11
CA ILE A 221 -3.09 -1.89 9.34
C ILE A 221 -3.62 -0.88 10.36
N ALA A 222 -4.73 -1.21 11.03
CA ALA A 222 -5.25 -0.45 12.15
C ALA A 222 -5.75 -1.40 13.25
N LEU A 223 -5.57 -1.03 14.52
CA LEU A 223 -6.06 -1.82 15.66
C LEU A 223 -7.47 -1.40 16.05
N SER A 224 -8.32 -2.34 16.46
CA SER A 224 -9.65 -2.13 17.06
C SER A 224 -9.57 -1.29 18.33
N SER A 225 -10.64 -0.58 18.69
CA SER A 225 -10.66 0.32 19.85
C SER A 225 -10.50 -0.42 21.17
N ASP A 226 -10.94 -1.67 21.22
CA ASP A 226 -10.73 -2.60 22.34
C ASP A 226 -9.36 -3.31 22.31
N GLY A 227 -8.54 -3.10 21.28
CA GLY A 227 -7.22 -3.71 21.14
C GLY A 227 -7.22 -5.20 20.75
N LEU A 228 -8.38 -5.79 20.45
CA LEU A 228 -8.51 -7.24 20.21
C LEU A 228 -8.36 -7.68 18.76
N ASN A 229 -8.62 -6.79 17.80
CA ASN A 229 -8.66 -7.12 16.38
C ASN A 229 -7.84 -6.14 15.55
N LEU A 230 -7.19 -6.65 14.52
CA LEU A 230 -6.47 -5.91 13.50
C LEU A 230 -7.33 -5.81 12.24
N PHE A 231 -7.48 -4.61 11.72
CA PHE A 231 -7.99 -4.37 10.38
C PHE A 231 -6.81 -4.32 9.42
N VAL A 232 -6.85 -5.08 8.33
CA VAL A 232 -5.71 -5.22 7.41
C VAL A 232 -6.18 -5.16 5.96
N ASN A 233 -5.59 -4.27 5.18
CA ASN A 233 -5.85 -4.19 3.74
C ASN A 233 -5.08 -5.29 2.99
N GLU A 234 -5.80 -6.04 2.15
CA GLU A 234 -5.21 -6.92 1.14
C GLU A 234 -5.38 -6.25 -0.23
N THR A 235 -4.32 -5.56 -0.66
CA THR A 235 -4.37 -4.68 -1.82
C THR A 235 -4.64 -5.47 -3.10
N GLY A 236 -3.95 -6.60 -3.25
CA GLY A 236 -4.02 -7.44 -4.45
C GLY A 236 -5.37 -8.13 -4.66
N ARG A 237 -6.26 -8.12 -3.66
CA ARG A 237 -7.60 -8.72 -3.73
C ARG A 237 -8.74 -7.80 -3.30
N TYR A 238 -8.48 -6.49 -3.23
CA TYR A 238 -9.52 -5.46 -3.08
C TYR A 238 -10.40 -5.63 -1.82
N ARG A 239 -9.80 -6.00 -0.69
CA ARG A 239 -10.56 -6.33 0.53
C ARG A 239 -9.85 -5.91 1.81
N ILE A 240 -10.64 -5.82 2.88
CA ILE A 240 -10.19 -5.52 4.23
C ILE A 240 -10.53 -6.70 5.12
N TRP A 241 -9.56 -7.16 5.91
CA TRP A 241 -9.72 -8.23 6.87
C TRP A 241 -9.94 -7.70 8.29
N THR A 242 -10.60 -8.50 9.13
CA THR A 242 -10.50 -8.45 10.59
C THR A 242 -9.76 -9.70 11.04
N ILE A 243 -8.68 -9.53 11.79
CA ILE A 243 -7.80 -10.62 12.29
C ILE A 243 -7.65 -10.46 13.80
N ASP A 244 -7.83 -11.52 14.60
CA ASP A 244 -7.56 -11.48 16.05
C ASP A 244 -6.09 -11.11 16.30
N ALA A 245 -5.83 -10.09 17.11
CA ALA A 245 -4.49 -9.59 17.40
C ALA A 245 -3.61 -10.64 18.13
N ARG A 246 -4.24 -11.63 18.77
CA ARG A 246 -3.59 -12.77 19.44
C ARG A 246 -3.50 -14.01 18.56
N ALA A 247 -3.97 -13.96 17.30
CA ALA A 247 -3.72 -15.03 16.35
C ALA A 247 -2.22 -15.29 16.24
N ASN A 248 -1.85 -16.54 16.00
CA ASN A 248 -0.47 -16.97 15.96
C ASN A 248 -0.29 -17.89 14.76
N ASP A 249 0.38 -17.36 13.74
CA ASP A 249 0.75 -18.06 12.52
C ASP A 249 -0.43 -18.72 11.78
N ILE A 250 -1.52 -17.95 11.59
CA ILE A 250 -2.69 -18.43 10.83
C ILE A 250 -2.54 -18.13 9.33
N ASP A 251 -2.95 -19.08 8.50
CA ASP A 251 -3.12 -18.86 7.05
C ASP A 251 -4.54 -18.37 6.76
N VAL A 252 -4.67 -17.13 6.28
CA VAL A 252 -5.99 -16.57 5.95
C VAL A 252 -6.61 -17.22 4.71
N GLN A 253 -5.82 -17.89 3.85
CA GLN A 253 -6.31 -18.55 2.64
C GLN A 253 -6.93 -19.92 2.94
N SER A 254 -6.41 -20.62 3.94
CA SER A 254 -6.93 -21.92 4.39
C SER A 254 -8.21 -21.77 5.25
N GLY A 255 -8.56 -20.54 5.63
CA GLY A 255 -9.69 -20.22 6.50
C GLY A 255 -9.35 -20.39 7.98
N SER A 256 -9.81 -19.45 8.81
CA SER A 256 -9.60 -19.48 10.26
C SER A 256 -10.75 -18.79 10.98
N PRO A 257 -11.21 -19.26 12.16
CA PRO A 257 -12.18 -18.53 12.97
C PRO A 257 -11.63 -17.19 13.50
N GLN A 258 -10.30 -17.01 13.48
CA GLN A 258 -9.61 -15.80 13.94
C GLN A 258 -9.40 -14.78 12.81
N ALA A 259 -9.82 -15.06 11.58
CA ALA A 259 -9.72 -14.13 10.46
C ALA A 259 -11.00 -14.16 9.61
N ARG A 260 -11.56 -12.98 9.33
CA ARG A 260 -12.73 -12.84 8.44
C ARG A 260 -12.61 -11.61 7.57
N ILE A 261 -13.24 -11.65 6.40
CA ILE A 261 -13.33 -10.48 5.53
C ILE A 261 -14.35 -9.51 6.14
N LEU A 262 -13.94 -8.26 6.34
CA LEU A 262 -14.79 -7.17 6.81
C LEU A 262 -15.50 -6.49 5.64
N LEU A 263 -14.72 -6.14 4.61
CA LEU A 263 -15.20 -5.57 3.37
C LEU A 263 -14.53 -6.29 2.22
N ASP A 264 -15.33 -6.67 1.22
CA ASP A 264 -14.88 -7.39 0.05
C ASP A 264 -15.21 -6.60 -1.22
N ASN A 265 -14.56 -6.96 -2.33
CA ASN A 265 -14.87 -6.47 -3.66
C ASN A 265 -14.87 -4.94 -3.80
N LEU A 266 -13.93 -4.27 -3.11
CA LEU A 266 -13.79 -2.81 -3.15
C LEU A 266 -13.61 -2.30 -4.60
N PRO A 267 -14.00 -1.04 -4.89
CA PRO A 267 -13.92 -0.48 -6.24
C PRO A 267 -12.49 -0.12 -6.68
N GLY A 268 -11.52 -0.20 -5.77
CA GLY A 268 -10.11 0.16 -6.00
C GLY A 268 -9.15 -0.67 -5.15
N TYR A 269 -7.86 -0.37 -5.29
CA TYR A 269 -6.76 -0.99 -4.54
C TYR A 269 -6.65 -0.36 -3.14
N PRO A 270 -7.06 -1.04 -2.05
CA PRO A 270 -7.00 -0.46 -0.71
C PRO A 270 -5.56 -0.33 -0.23
N ASP A 271 -5.24 0.79 0.43
CA ASP A 271 -3.86 1.17 0.74
C ASP A 271 -3.64 1.34 2.26
N ASN A 272 -3.48 2.55 2.81
CA ASN A 272 -3.34 2.77 4.25
C ASN A 272 -4.67 2.68 5.01
N LEU A 273 -4.58 2.32 6.30
CA LEU A 273 -5.66 2.35 7.28
C LEU A 273 -5.28 3.27 8.44
N LEU A 274 -6.07 4.31 8.68
CA LEU A 274 -5.81 5.25 9.78
C LEU A 274 -7.02 5.43 10.68
N ARG A 275 -6.77 5.30 11.98
CA ARG A 275 -7.74 5.68 13.01
C ARG A 275 -8.04 7.17 12.89
N GLY A 276 -9.31 7.47 12.70
CA GLY A 276 -9.88 8.81 12.73
C GLY A 276 -10.55 9.12 14.07
N ARG A 277 -11.32 10.20 14.07
CA ARG A 277 -12.15 10.61 15.20
C ARG A 277 -13.43 9.78 15.25
N ASP A 278 -14.06 9.73 16.41
CA ASP A 278 -15.32 9.01 16.64
C ASP A 278 -15.26 7.50 16.29
N GLY A 279 -14.07 6.89 16.42
CA GLY A 279 -13.86 5.46 16.14
C GLY A 279 -13.82 5.10 14.65
N ARG A 280 -13.85 6.08 13.73
CA ARG A 280 -13.74 5.84 12.29
C ARG A 280 -12.38 5.30 11.91
N ILE A 281 -12.32 4.60 10.79
CA ILE A 281 -11.08 4.15 10.16
C ILE A 281 -11.10 4.63 8.71
N TRP A 282 -10.15 5.48 8.35
CA TRP A 282 -9.96 5.99 7.00
C TRP A 282 -9.19 4.99 6.16
N VAL A 283 -9.64 4.82 4.93
CA VAL A 283 -9.10 3.91 3.92
C VAL A 283 -8.82 4.71 2.66
N GLY A 284 -7.60 4.63 2.14
CA GLY A 284 -7.26 5.14 0.81
C GLY A 284 -7.45 4.07 -0.25
N LEU A 285 -7.94 4.46 -1.43
CA LEU A 285 -7.88 3.62 -2.63
C LEU A 285 -6.93 4.25 -3.65
N PHE A 286 -5.77 3.61 -3.86
CA PHE A 286 -4.69 4.14 -4.70
C PHE A 286 -5.13 4.41 -6.14
N ARG A 287 -5.89 3.46 -6.71
CA ARG A 287 -6.44 3.50 -8.07
C ARG A 287 -7.75 2.74 -8.14
N PRO A 288 -8.63 3.06 -9.11
CA PRO A 288 -9.74 2.20 -9.48
C PRO A 288 -9.24 0.89 -10.04
N ARG A 289 -10.05 -0.15 -9.90
CA ARG A 289 -9.77 -1.45 -10.53
C ARG A 289 -9.76 -1.34 -12.04
N ASN A 290 -8.91 -2.16 -12.67
CA ASN A 290 -8.84 -2.25 -14.12
C ASN A 290 -9.49 -3.56 -14.61
N PRO A 291 -10.65 -3.51 -15.30
CA PRO A 291 -11.31 -4.71 -15.81
C PRO A 291 -10.41 -5.58 -16.72
N ALA A 292 -9.48 -4.97 -17.46
CA ALA A 292 -8.54 -5.71 -18.29
C ALA A 292 -7.55 -6.52 -17.44
N ALA A 293 -7.06 -5.95 -16.33
CA ALA A 293 -6.19 -6.67 -15.40
C ALA A 293 -6.96 -7.82 -14.71
N ASP A 294 -8.18 -7.56 -14.26
CA ASP A 294 -9.04 -8.57 -13.61
C ASP A 294 -9.36 -9.73 -14.56
N SER A 295 -9.56 -9.46 -15.86
CA SER A 295 -9.80 -10.51 -16.87
C SER A 295 -8.63 -11.49 -17.06
N LEU A 296 -7.44 -11.12 -16.59
CA LEU A 296 -6.21 -11.93 -16.66
C LEU A 296 -5.92 -12.68 -15.35
N ALA A 297 -6.74 -12.50 -14.31
CA ALA A 297 -6.57 -13.14 -12.99
C ALA A 297 -6.42 -14.67 -13.10
N GLN A 298 -7.24 -15.32 -13.93
CA GLN A 298 -7.19 -16.77 -14.16
C GLN A 298 -6.23 -17.19 -15.28
N ARG A 299 -5.43 -16.26 -15.82
CA ARG A 299 -4.57 -16.47 -16.99
C ARG A 299 -3.08 -16.19 -16.69
N PRO A 300 -2.42 -17.02 -15.85
CA PRO A 300 -1.01 -16.81 -15.47
C PRO A 300 -0.04 -16.53 -16.62
N PHE A 301 -0.14 -17.30 -17.71
CA PHE A 301 0.75 -17.14 -18.86
C PHE A 301 0.66 -15.75 -19.49
N PHE A 302 -0.55 -15.20 -19.60
CA PHE A 302 -0.77 -13.87 -20.17
C PHE A 302 -0.30 -12.75 -19.23
N ARG A 303 -0.37 -12.94 -17.91
CA ARG A 303 0.25 -12.01 -16.95
C ARG A 303 1.78 -11.94 -17.12
N LYS A 304 2.44 -13.06 -17.44
CA LYS A 304 3.88 -13.04 -17.81
C LYS A 304 4.12 -12.25 -19.10
N ILE A 305 3.25 -12.37 -20.11
CA ILE A 305 3.36 -11.59 -21.35
C ILE A 305 3.25 -10.09 -21.06
N LEU A 306 2.30 -9.68 -20.20
CA LEU A 306 2.15 -8.26 -19.83
C LEU A 306 3.42 -7.65 -19.25
N LEU A 307 4.14 -8.40 -18.41
CA LEU A 307 5.39 -7.93 -17.79
C LEU A 307 6.56 -7.75 -18.75
N ARG A 308 6.43 -8.26 -19.98
CA ARG A 308 7.42 -8.08 -21.05
C ARG A 308 7.09 -6.89 -21.96
N LEU A 309 5.91 -6.29 -21.80
CA LEU A 309 5.57 -5.06 -22.49
C LEU A 309 6.27 -3.86 -21.83
N PRO A 310 6.55 -2.79 -22.59
CA PRO A 310 7.00 -1.54 -21.99
C PRO A 310 5.99 -1.05 -20.94
N ARG A 311 6.48 -0.47 -19.84
CA ARG A 311 5.66 -0.07 -18.69
C ARG A 311 4.48 0.84 -19.05
N SER A 312 4.63 1.68 -20.09
CA SER A 312 3.56 2.57 -20.58
C SER A 312 2.33 1.84 -21.13
N PHE A 313 2.44 0.55 -21.45
CA PHE A 313 1.32 -0.29 -21.88
C PHE A 313 0.65 -1.06 -20.75
N LEU A 314 1.20 -1.01 -19.53
CA LEU A 314 0.57 -1.69 -18.40
C LEU A 314 -0.76 -1.00 -18.07
N PRO A 315 -1.84 -1.77 -17.83
CA PRO A 315 -3.16 -1.24 -17.59
C PRO A 315 -3.29 -0.71 -16.14
N THR A 316 -2.67 0.42 -15.83
CA THR A 316 -2.56 1.00 -14.46
C THR A 316 -3.82 1.72 -13.95
N GLY A 317 -4.89 1.77 -14.74
CA GLY A 317 -6.13 2.46 -14.39
C GLY A 317 -6.06 3.97 -14.62
N LYS A 318 -7.22 4.64 -14.62
CA LYS A 318 -7.28 6.11 -14.75
C LYS A 318 -6.90 6.77 -13.42
N PRO A 319 -6.31 7.98 -13.44
CA PRO A 319 -6.23 8.81 -12.25
C PRO A 319 -7.58 8.98 -11.59
N TYR A 320 -7.62 8.82 -10.27
CA TYR A 320 -8.82 8.93 -9.44
C TYR A 320 -8.37 9.11 -7.99
N GLY A 321 -8.89 10.12 -7.31
CA GLY A 321 -8.71 10.28 -5.87
C GLY A 321 -9.87 9.64 -5.13
N HIS A 322 -9.60 8.81 -4.12
CA HIS A 322 -10.67 8.19 -3.34
C HIS A 322 -10.19 7.85 -1.93
N VAL A 323 -10.82 8.45 -0.93
CA VAL A 323 -10.75 8.01 0.46
C VAL A 323 -12.16 7.80 0.99
N PHE A 324 -12.32 6.82 1.86
CA PHE A 324 -13.58 6.60 2.57
C PHE A 324 -13.28 6.25 4.01
N ALA A 325 -14.27 6.40 4.88
CA ALA A 325 -14.18 6.02 6.27
C ALA A 325 -15.19 4.93 6.58
N ILE A 326 -14.78 3.97 7.39
CA ILE A 326 -15.64 2.90 7.90
C ILE A 326 -15.73 2.95 9.43
N ASP A 327 -16.80 2.36 9.98
CA ASP A 327 -16.80 1.92 11.38
C ASP A 327 -16.16 0.52 11.52
N GLU A 328 -16.00 0.05 12.76
CA GLU A 328 -15.40 -1.26 13.05
C GLU A 328 -16.26 -2.46 12.59
N LYS A 329 -17.51 -2.21 12.17
CA LYS A 329 -18.40 -3.22 11.58
C LYS A 329 -18.32 -3.24 10.05
N GLY A 330 -17.52 -2.35 9.46
CA GLY A 330 -17.35 -2.23 8.01
C GLY A 330 -18.40 -1.34 7.34
N ASN A 331 -19.24 -0.63 8.09
CA ASN A 331 -20.19 0.31 7.47
C ASN A 331 -19.43 1.53 6.96
N VAL A 332 -19.59 1.87 5.68
CA VAL A 332 -19.06 3.11 5.12
C VAL A 332 -19.83 4.30 5.68
N VAL A 333 -19.14 5.17 6.44
CA VAL A 333 -19.74 6.34 7.12
C VAL A 333 -19.39 7.67 6.45
N ARG A 334 -18.36 7.68 5.60
CA ARG A 334 -17.98 8.81 4.73
C ARG A 334 -17.32 8.25 3.49
N ASP A 335 -17.52 8.91 2.36
CA ASP A 335 -16.88 8.55 1.10
C ASP A 335 -16.62 9.86 0.31
N LEU A 336 -15.36 10.09 -0.05
CA LEU A 336 -14.95 11.30 -0.75
C LEU A 336 -14.10 10.92 -1.96
N GLN A 337 -14.44 11.51 -3.11
CA GLN A 337 -13.85 11.15 -4.40
C GLN A 337 -13.42 12.40 -5.18
N ASP A 338 -12.41 12.21 -6.04
CA ASP A 338 -11.98 13.15 -7.08
C ASP A 338 -11.86 12.38 -8.41
N PRO A 339 -12.94 12.28 -9.20
CA PRO A 339 -12.98 11.50 -10.44
C PRO A 339 -12.02 11.98 -11.52
N ASP A 340 -11.59 13.25 -11.45
CA ASP A 340 -10.60 13.82 -12.36
C ASP A 340 -9.16 13.47 -11.97
N GLY A 341 -8.95 12.93 -10.76
CA GLY A 341 -7.65 12.48 -10.28
C GLY A 341 -6.59 13.57 -10.20
N THR A 342 -7.00 14.80 -9.84
CA THR A 342 -6.14 15.98 -9.76
C THR A 342 -5.11 15.88 -8.64
N TYR A 343 -5.44 15.13 -7.58
CA TYR A 343 -4.50 14.73 -6.53
C TYR A 343 -4.03 13.29 -6.78
N PRO A 344 -2.73 13.07 -7.07
CA PRO A 344 -2.27 11.78 -7.57
C PRO A 344 -2.14 10.74 -6.44
N GLY A 345 -2.53 9.49 -6.73
CA GLY A 345 -2.16 8.29 -5.95
C GLY A 345 -2.50 8.39 -4.47
N THR A 346 -3.78 8.59 -4.16
CA THR A 346 -4.26 8.73 -2.79
C THR A 346 -4.08 7.45 -1.99
N THR A 347 -3.34 7.49 -0.89
CA THR A 347 -3.01 6.29 -0.10
C THR A 347 -3.74 6.21 1.23
N GLY A 348 -4.36 7.29 1.71
CA GLY A 348 -5.01 7.32 3.03
C GLY A 348 -5.43 8.73 3.44
N ALA A 349 -5.83 8.88 4.70
CA ALA A 349 -6.14 10.20 5.26
C ALA A 349 -5.89 10.30 6.76
N THR A 350 -5.44 11.47 7.23
CA THR A 350 -5.33 11.82 8.65
C THR A 350 -6.40 12.82 9.01
N GLU A 351 -7.23 12.48 9.98
CA GLU A 351 -8.34 13.30 10.42
C GLU A 351 -8.01 14.09 11.70
N THR A 352 -8.27 15.39 11.69
CA THR A 352 -8.24 16.25 12.87
C THR A 352 -9.64 16.84 13.14
N ALA A 353 -9.75 17.74 14.11
CA ALA A 353 -10.99 18.45 14.35
C ALA A 353 -11.38 19.34 13.16
N ASP A 354 -10.40 20.00 12.54
CA ASP A 354 -10.64 21.05 11.55
C ASP A 354 -10.32 20.62 10.11
N ARG A 355 -9.55 19.55 9.93
CA ARG A 355 -8.99 19.16 8.62
C ARG A 355 -8.98 17.65 8.40
N LEU A 356 -9.05 17.28 7.13
CA LEU A 356 -8.71 15.95 6.65
C LEU A 356 -7.53 16.09 5.68
N TYR A 357 -6.35 15.60 6.08
CA TYR A 357 -5.17 15.57 5.22
C TYR A 357 -5.19 14.30 4.39
N ILE A 358 -4.96 14.43 3.09
CA ILE A 358 -4.99 13.33 2.14
C ILE A 358 -3.56 12.87 1.89
N HIS A 359 -3.31 11.59 2.10
CA HIS A 359 -2.00 10.97 1.87
C HIS A 359 -1.81 10.71 0.38
N SER A 360 -0.55 10.64 -0.06
CA SER A 360 -0.24 10.37 -1.45
C SER A 360 1.13 9.74 -1.65
N LEU A 361 1.20 8.83 -2.61
CA LEU A 361 2.44 8.20 -3.05
C LEU A 361 3.39 9.13 -3.80
N SER A 362 2.86 10.18 -4.44
CA SER A 362 3.64 11.00 -5.40
C SER A 362 3.28 12.48 -5.47
N ALA A 363 2.29 12.96 -4.70
CA ALA A 363 1.86 14.36 -4.78
C ALA A 363 2.99 15.31 -4.39
N PRO A 364 3.15 16.44 -5.10
CA PRO A 364 4.17 17.46 -4.80
C PRO A 364 3.76 18.41 -3.66
N ALA A 365 2.64 18.12 -2.97
CA ALA A 365 2.07 18.94 -1.91
C ALA A 365 1.19 18.07 -1.02
N ILE A 366 1.00 18.49 0.24
CA ILE A 366 0.00 17.88 1.12
C ILE A 366 -1.37 18.47 0.77
N GLY A 367 -2.29 17.61 0.33
CA GLY A 367 -3.67 17.98 0.04
C GLY A 367 -4.53 17.91 1.30
N TRP A 368 -5.48 18.83 1.47
CA TRP A 368 -6.42 18.78 2.58
C TRP A 368 -7.78 19.42 2.28
N VAL A 369 -8.80 19.00 3.00
CA VAL A 369 -10.14 19.64 3.03
C VAL A 369 -10.50 20.08 4.46
N PRO A 370 -11.25 21.19 4.62
CA PRO A 370 -11.84 21.55 5.90
C PRO A 370 -12.90 20.50 6.32
N ARG A 371 -13.10 20.33 7.63
CA ARG A 371 -14.10 19.42 8.18
C ARG A 371 -15.35 20.10 8.72
#